data_AF-A0A7R9LAD3-F1
#
_entry.id   AF-A0A7R9LAD3-F1
#
_cell.length_a   1.000
_cell.length_b   1.000
_cell.length_c   1.000
_cell.angle_alpha   90.00
_cell.angle_beta   90.00
_cell.angle_gamma   90.00
#
_symmetry.space_group_name_H-M   'P 1'
#
loop_
_entity.id
_entity.type
_entity.pdbx_description
1 polymer ?
#
loop_
_entity_poly.entity_id
_entity_poly.type
_entity_poly.pdbx_seq_one_letter_code
_entity_poly.pdbx_strand_id
1 'polypeptide(L)'
;MHFFDTTPMGRVINRFSKDIDILDLTMQMTIRVLGSTAIQAVAILVTISIQTPLFIAVFVPRVDNNQMCFYPNAMSNCWLSIRLEFLANLIIFFAAFLAVLSKDTLNGAQIGLSISYALNMPGVLNWGVRMFAEMENNVVAVERIDEYSQIESEADWHSNSPPADEWPQEGRVEFVEYGTRYREGLDLVLKGIDVNVRKGEKVGIVGRTGAGKSSLTLALFRLIESAFGRIEIDGIDISKIGLQELRSKLTIIPQDPVLFAGTIRTNLDPFNKYTDERVWTALEHSHLLEFVKSTDAGIHYKVSEGGENLSVGQRQLMCLARALLRNTNILILDEATAATTIRNEFTRCTILTIAHRLHTIMDSDRVLVLDFGRVAEFDAPQTLLQNDRSIFHSLAKDAGLA
;
A
#
# COMPACT_ATOMS: atom_id res chain seq x y z
N MET A 1 -5.76 0.21 5.40
CA MET A 1 -5.07 1.53 5.35
C MET A 1 -4.11 1.73 6.51
N HIS A 2 -4.52 1.48 7.76
CA HIS A 2 -3.67 1.64 8.96
C HIS A 2 -2.22 1.13 8.82
N PHE A 3 -2.04 -0.08 8.28
CA PHE A 3 -0.71 -0.66 8.04
C PHE A 3 0.19 0.21 7.14
N PHE A 4 -0.36 0.82 6.09
CA PHE A 4 0.41 1.65 5.15
C PHE A 4 0.74 3.04 5.72
N ASP A 5 -0.02 3.51 6.71
CA ASP A 5 0.29 4.76 7.43
C ASP A 5 1.39 4.54 8.49
N THR A 6 1.47 3.35 9.08
CA THR A 6 2.51 3.00 10.07
C THR A 6 3.79 2.48 9.45
N THR A 7 3.69 1.79 8.31
CA THR A 7 4.81 1.08 7.70
C THR A 7 5.32 1.89 6.52
N PRO A 8 6.58 2.37 6.56
CA PRO A 8 7.14 3.14 5.45
C PRO A 8 7.08 2.33 4.16
N MET A 9 6.60 2.95 3.08
CA MET A 9 6.46 2.31 1.77
C MET A 9 7.79 1.72 1.26
N GLY A 10 8.91 2.38 1.57
CA GLY A 10 10.25 1.87 1.29
C GLY A 10 10.57 0.53 1.94
N ARG A 11 10.00 0.21 3.11
CA ARG A 11 10.15 -1.10 3.76
C ARG A 11 9.39 -2.19 3.02
N VAL A 12 8.20 -1.88 2.50
CA VAL A 12 7.38 -2.80 1.69
C VAL A 12 8.06 -3.04 0.34
N ILE A 13 8.45 -1.97 -0.35
CA ILE A 13 9.12 -2.04 -1.67
C ILE A 13 10.46 -2.80 -1.57
N ASN A 14 11.27 -2.55 -0.53
CA ASN A 14 12.56 -3.23 -0.40
C ASN A 14 12.39 -4.75 -0.25
N ARG A 15 11.30 -5.23 0.37
CA ARG A 15 11.00 -6.67 0.47
C ARG A 15 10.53 -7.25 -0.88
N PHE A 16 9.61 -6.60 -1.57
CA PHE A 16 9.12 -7.08 -2.88
C PHE A 16 10.13 -6.93 -4.03
N SER A 17 11.04 -5.98 -3.95
CA SER A 17 12.07 -5.78 -4.96
C SER A 17 13.31 -6.60 -4.65
N LYS A 18 13.93 -6.42 -3.48
CA LYS A 18 15.25 -6.98 -3.20
C LYS A 18 15.21 -8.45 -2.82
N ASP A 19 14.24 -8.86 -2.00
CA ASP A 19 14.19 -10.25 -1.53
C ASP A 19 13.69 -11.20 -2.63
N ILE A 20 12.81 -10.71 -3.52
CA ILE A 20 12.37 -11.45 -4.72
C ILE A 20 13.46 -11.48 -5.80
N ASP A 21 14.18 -10.36 -6.07
CA ASP A 21 15.32 -10.37 -7.01
C ASP A 21 16.45 -11.32 -6.59
N ILE A 22 16.69 -11.44 -5.28
CA ILE A 22 17.68 -12.38 -4.73
C ILE A 22 17.29 -13.82 -5.09
N LEU A 23 15.99 -14.11 -5.02
CA LEU A 23 15.41 -15.43 -5.27
C LEU A 23 15.36 -15.76 -6.77
N ASP A 24 15.00 -14.79 -7.62
CA ASP A 24 14.70 -15.02 -9.04
C ASP A 24 15.90 -14.82 -9.98
N LEU A 25 16.70 -13.77 -9.78
CA LEU A 25 17.75 -13.37 -10.74
C LEU A 25 19.17 -13.61 -10.22
N THR A 26 19.35 -13.47 -8.91
CA THR A 26 20.69 -13.38 -8.34
C THR A 26 21.36 -14.76 -8.23
N MET A 27 20.63 -15.87 -8.06
CA MET A 27 21.28 -17.20 -8.00
C MET A 27 21.87 -17.66 -9.35
N GLN A 28 21.20 -17.40 -10.48
CA GLN A 28 21.64 -17.93 -11.79
C GLN A 28 22.60 -16.99 -12.54
N MET A 29 22.41 -15.67 -12.47
CA MET A 29 23.25 -14.71 -13.21
C MET A 29 24.62 -14.49 -12.53
N THR A 30 24.67 -14.55 -11.19
CA THR A 30 25.87 -14.28 -10.38
C THR A 30 26.97 -15.31 -10.64
N ILE A 31 26.63 -16.56 -10.96
CA ILE A 31 27.59 -17.61 -11.30
C ILE A 31 28.29 -17.36 -12.65
N ARG A 32 27.62 -16.70 -13.62
CA ARG A 32 28.19 -16.44 -14.97
C ARG A 32 28.85 -15.06 -15.12
N VAL A 33 28.37 -14.04 -14.42
CA VAL A 33 28.81 -12.65 -14.61
C VAL A 33 29.99 -12.26 -13.70
N LEU A 34 30.14 -12.89 -12.53
CA LEU A 34 31.20 -12.58 -11.55
C LEU A 34 32.62 -12.64 -12.12
N GLY A 35 32.88 -13.53 -13.09
CA GLY A 35 34.22 -13.70 -13.64
C GLY A 35 34.67 -12.55 -14.55
N SER A 36 33.78 -12.00 -15.38
CA SER A 36 34.15 -11.01 -16.42
C SER A 36 33.93 -9.57 -16.00
N THR A 37 32.90 -9.28 -15.18
CA THR A 37 32.61 -7.90 -14.74
C THR A 37 33.46 -7.46 -13.56
N ALA A 38 33.87 -8.37 -12.68
CA ALA A 38 34.76 -8.03 -11.57
C ALA A 38 36.12 -7.51 -12.07
N ILE A 39 36.67 -8.15 -13.11
CA ILE A 39 37.94 -7.75 -13.73
C ILE A 39 37.79 -6.37 -14.40
N GLN A 40 36.70 -6.13 -15.12
CA GLN A 40 36.43 -4.83 -15.75
C GLN A 40 36.17 -3.71 -14.73
N ALA A 41 35.40 -3.98 -13.67
CA ALA A 41 35.15 -3.02 -12.60
C ALA A 41 36.43 -2.63 -11.87
N VAL A 42 37.31 -3.59 -11.58
CA VAL A 42 38.63 -3.32 -11.00
C VAL A 42 39.47 -2.47 -11.95
N ALA A 43 39.50 -2.79 -13.25
CA ALA A 43 40.25 -2.00 -14.23
C ALA A 43 39.76 -0.55 -14.34
N ILE A 44 38.43 -0.33 -14.30
CA ILE A 44 37.82 1.00 -14.32
C ILE A 44 38.14 1.76 -13.01
N LEU A 45 37.98 1.11 -11.86
CA LEU A 45 38.29 1.71 -10.56
C LEU A 45 39.77 2.08 -10.43
N VAL A 46 40.67 1.24 -10.95
CA VAL A 46 42.12 1.54 -11.02
C VAL A 46 42.36 2.75 -11.92
N THR A 47 41.72 2.81 -13.09
CA THR A 47 41.88 3.93 -14.03
C THR A 47 41.38 5.25 -13.42
N ILE A 48 40.21 5.24 -12.79
CA ILE A 48 39.64 6.40 -12.08
C ILE A 48 40.54 6.80 -10.91
N SER A 49 41.08 5.84 -10.17
CA SER A 49 41.98 6.09 -9.04
C SER A 49 43.30 6.72 -9.47
N ILE A 50 43.83 6.35 -10.65
CA ILE A 50 45.02 6.98 -11.24
C ILE A 50 44.71 8.41 -11.72
N GLN A 51 43.58 8.60 -12.40
CA GLN A 51 43.21 9.91 -12.97
C GLN A 51 42.73 10.90 -11.92
N THR A 52 42.12 10.43 -10.82
CA THR A 52 41.55 11.26 -9.75
C THR A 52 41.92 10.73 -8.37
N PRO A 53 43.10 11.09 -7.82
CA PRO A 53 43.58 10.56 -6.54
C PRO A 53 42.66 10.84 -5.34
N LEU A 54 41.87 11.92 -5.40
CA LEU A 54 40.90 12.29 -4.37
C LEU A 54 39.75 11.28 -4.26
N PHE A 55 39.44 10.53 -5.34
CA PHE A 55 38.46 9.44 -5.33
C PHE A 55 38.84 8.35 -4.32
N ILE A 56 40.13 8.01 -4.23
CA ILE A 56 40.64 6.99 -3.30
C ILE A 56 40.33 7.38 -1.86
N ALA A 57 40.52 8.66 -1.49
CA ALA A 57 40.27 9.16 -0.15
C ALA A 57 38.81 9.04 0.30
N VAL A 58 37.86 9.00 -0.64
CA VAL A 58 36.42 8.85 -0.36
C VAL A 58 35.96 7.41 -0.53
N PHE A 59 36.49 6.69 -1.51
CA PHE A 59 36.11 5.33 -1.84
C PHE A 59 36.63 4.31 -0.82
N VAL A 60 37.90 4.41 -0.43
CA VAL A 60 38.54 3.45 0.49
C VAL A 60 37.82 3.39 1.85
N PRO A 61 37.51 4.50 2.55
CA PRO A 61 36.78 4.42 3.82
C PRO A 61 35.39 3.79 3.72
N ARG A 62 34.71 3.95 2.57
CA ARG A 62 33.39 3.33 2.35
C ARG A 62 33.49 1.84 2.07
N VAL A 63 34.49 1.42 1.30
CA VAL A 63 34.79 -0.01 1.10
C VAL A 63 35.22 -0.63 2.42
N ASP A 64 36.08 0.03 3.19
CA ASP A 64 36.51 -0.44 4.50
C ASP A 64 35.32 -0.60 5.45
N ASN A 65 34.42 0.39 5.54
CA ASN A 65 33.22 0.29 6.37
C ASN A 65 32.31 -0.88 5.94
N ASN A 66 32.20 -1.16 4.64
CA ASN A 66 31.48 -2.34 4.15
C ASN A 66 32.21 -3.63 4.52
N GLN A 67 33.53 -3.69 4.33
CA GLN A 67 34.36 -4.86 4.64
C GLN A 67 34.42 -5.16 6.14
N MET A 68 34.31 -4.15 7.01
CA MET A 68 34.25 -4.32 8.47
C MET A 68 33.08 -5.21 8.91
N CYS A 69 32.00 -5.31 8.13
CA CYS A 69 30.89 -6.23 8.39
C CYS A 69 31.14 -7.65 7.86
N PHE A 70 31.77 -7.79 6.69
CA PHE A 70 32.02 -9.09 6.05
C PHE A 70 33.24 -9.82 6.62
N TYR A 71 34.29 -9.08 6.97
CA TYR A 71 35.55 -9.64 7.44
C TYR A 71 35.39 -10.48 8.73
N PRO A 72 34.64 -10.04 9.77
CA PRO A 72 34.39 -10.86 10.95
C PRO A 72 33.64 -12.16 10.64
N ASN A 73 32.72 -12.16 9.66
CA ASN A 73 32.02 -13.37 9.24
C ASN A 73 32.99 -14.37 8.59
N ALA A 74 33.85 -13.90 7.67
CA ALA A 74 34.87 -14.73 7.04
C ALA A 74 35.87 -15.30 8.07
N MET A 75 36.32 -14.49 9.02
CA MET A 75 37.21 -14.92 10.10
C MET A 75 36.53 -15.93 11.04
N SER A 76 35.24 -15.76 11.34
CA SER A 76 34.47 -16.69 12.17
C SER A 76 34.36 -18.07 11.48
N ASN A 77 34.11 -18.09 10.17
CA ASN A 77 34.07 -19.33 9.39
C ASN A 77 35.44 -20.05 9.33
N CYS A 78 36.53 -19.29 9.23
CA CYS A 78 37.89 -19.83 9.28
C CYS A 78 38.22 -20.42 10.66
N TRP A 79 37.91 -19.66 11.72
CA TRP A 79 38.08 -20.11 13.10
C TRP A 79 37.31 -21.41 13.37
N LEU A 80 36.05 -21.49 12.94
CA LEU A 80 35.22 -22.67 13.08
C LEU A 80 35.81 -23.87 12.31
N SER A 81 36.27 -23.65 11.07
CA SER A 81 36.91 -24.68 10.23
C SER A 81 38.07 -25.34 10.95
N ILE A 82 39.01 -24.53 11.47
CA ILE A 82 40.21 -25.02 12.15
C ILE A 82 39.85 -25.87 13.37
N ARG A 83 38.83 -25.47 14.15
CA ARG A 83 38.40 -26.21 15.34
C ARG A 83 37.72 -27.53 14.98
N LEU A 84 36.86 -27.55 13.96
CA LEU A 84 36.18 -28.75 13.50
C LEU A 84 37.16 -29.75 12.87
N GLU A 85 38.13 -29.28 12.10
CA GLU A 85 39.19 -30.13 11.54
C GLU A 85 40.06 -30.74 12.64
N PHE A 86 40.40 -29.99 13.68
CA PHE A 86 41.13 -30.52 14.83
C PHE A 86 40.35 -31.66 15.52
N LEU A 87 39.05 -31.45 15.77
CA LEU A 87 38.18 -32.46 16.39
C LEU A 87 38.05 -33.71 15.50
N ALA A 88 37.87 -33.52 14.20
CA ALA A 88 37.76 -34.62 13.25
C ALA A 88 39.07 -35.42 13.14
N ASN A 89 40.23 -34.75 13.19
CA ASN A 89 41.53 -35.40 13.21
C ASN A 89 41.77 -36.21 14.50
N LEU A 90 41.24 -35.76 15.63
CA LEU A 90 41.23 -36.57 16.85
C LEU A 90 40.39 -37.84 16.67
N ILE A 91 39.21 -37.76 16.03
CA ILE A 91 38.38 -38.93 15.73
C ILE A 91 39.13 -39.91 14.84
N ILE A 92 39.79 -39.42 13.77
CA ILE A 92 40.63 -40.25 12.89
C ILE A 92 41.75 -40.92 13.68
N PHE A 93 42.45 -40.16 14.53
CA PHE A 93 43.53 -40.69 15.37
C PHE A 93 43.05 -41.83 16.27
N PHE A 94 41.95 -41.63 17.01
CA PHE A 94 41.41 -42.67 17.89
C PHE A 94 40.85 -43.87 17.11
N ALA A 95 40.20 -43.64 15.96
CA ALA A 95 39.71 -44.71 15.09
C ALA A 95 40.87 -45.58 14.56
N ALA A 96 41.95 -44.96 14.09
CA ALA A 96 43.15 -45.65 13.65
C ALA A 96 43.85 -46.39 14.81
N PHE A 97 43.95 -45.75 15.97
CA PHE A 97 44.55 -46.34 17.17
C PHE A 97 43.79 -47.60 17.63
N LEU A 98 42.45 -47.53 17.72
CA LEU A 98 41.61 -48.67 18.09
C LEU A 98 41.65 -49.78 17.05
N ALA A 99 41.72 -49.44 15.76
CA ALA A 99 41.85 -50.41 14.69
C ALA A 99 43.16 -51.21 14.80
N VAL A 100 44.26 -50.55 15.19
CA VAL A 100 45.56 -51.22 15.42
C VAL A 100 45.52 -52.12 16.66
N LEU A 101 44.90 -51.68 17.76
CA LEU A 101 44.76 -52.49 18.97
C LEU A 101 43.89 -53.74 18.73
N SER A 102 42.90 -53.63 17.86
CA SER A 102 41.92 -54.69 17.58
C SER A 102 42.31 -55.56 16.38
N LYS A 103 43.55 -55.45 15.89
CA LYS A 103 44.04 -56.13 14.67
C LYS A 103 43.89 -57.64 14.69
N ASP A 104 43.93 -58.25 15.89
CA ASP A 104 43.84 -59.70 16.05
C ASP A 104 42.39 -60.20 16.07
N THR A 105 41.42 -59.29 16.26
CA THR A 105 39.97 -59.58 16.33
C THR A 105 39.19 -59.16 15.09
N LEU A 106 39.66 -58.15 14.35
CA LEU A 106 38.96 -57.55 13.21
C LEU A 106 39.60 -57.98 11.89
N ASN A 107 38.76 -58.21 10.88
CA ASN A 107 39.25 -58.48 9.52
C ASN A 107 39.88 -57.22 8.92
N GLY A 108 40.99 -57.35 8.19
CA GLY A 108 41.67 -56.22 7.53
C GLY A 108 40.75 -55.39 6.62
N ALA A 109 39.74 -56.01 6.02
CA ALA A 109 38.70 -55.31 5.25
C ALA A 109 37.85 -54.36 6.10
N GLN A 110 37.47 -54.75 7.32
CA GLN A 110 36.68 -53.93 8.25
C GLN A 110 37.50 -52.75 8.79
N ILE A 111 38.79 -52.98 9.05
CA ILE A 111 39.74 -51.92 9.45
C ILE A 111 39.89 -50.88 8.33
N GLY A 112 40.12 -51.34 7.09
CA GLY A 112 40.24 -50.46 5.93
C GLY A 112 38.98 -49.63 5.68
N LEU A 113 37.80 -50.23 5.83
CA LEU A 113 36.51 -49.55 5.69
C LEU A 113 36.30 -48.50 6.79
N SER A 114 36.60 -48.84 8.06
CA SER A 114 36.42 -47.92 9.19
C SER A 114 37.33 -46.69 9.09
N ILE A 115 38.59 -46.87 8.69
CA ILE A 115 39.53 -45.76 8.48
C ILE A 115 39.09 -44.91 7.28
N SER A 116 38.64 -45.54 6.19
CA SER A 116 38.17 -44.81 4.99
C SER A 116 36.97 -43.91 5.29
N TYR A 117 36.02 -44.35 6.13
CA TYR A 117 34.92 -43.49 6.59
C TYR A 117 35.38 -42.42 7.59
N ALA A 118 36.30 -42.74 8.50
CA ALA A 118 36.87 -41.76 9.42
C ALA A 118 37.55 -40.60 8.66
N LEU A 119 38.25 -40.87 7.56
CA LEU A 119 38.89 -39.84 6.72
C LEU A 119 37.89 -38.84 6.09
N ASN A 120 36.62 -39.21 5.94
CA ASN A 120 35.58 -38.31 5.44
C ASN A 120 34.95 -37.42 6.52
N MET A 121 35.15 -37.75 7.81
CA MET A 121 34.56 -37.00 8.95
C MET A 121 34.87 -35.50 8.96
N PRO A 122 36.11 -35.02 8.66
CA PRO A 122 36.40 -33.59 8.68
C PRO A 122 35.52 -32.78 7.72
N GLY A 123 35.32 -33.30 6.50
CA GLY A 123 34.48 -32.65 5.50
C GLY A 123 33.00 -32.61 5.92
N VAL A 124 32.49 -33.73 6.44
CA VAL A 124 31.09 -33.84 6.89
C VAL A 124 30.81 -32.93 8.08
N LEU A 125 31.70 -32.88 9.07
CA LEU A 125 31.53 -32.01 10.25
C LEU A 125 31.59 -30.52 9.88
N ASN A 126 32.58 -30.14 9.06
CA ASN A 126 32.72 -28.75 8.61
C ASN A 126 31.51 -28.29 7.81
N TRP A 127 31.11 -29.07 6.81
CA TRP A 127 29.97 -28.74 5.96
C TRP A 127 28.65 -28.78 6.74
N GLY A 128 28.46 -29.78 7.60
CA GLY A 128 27.25 -29.92 8.41
C GLY A 128 27.01 -28.74 9.35
N VAL A 129 28.04 -28.29 10.09
CA VAL A 129 27.89 -27.16 11.01
C VAL A 129 27.70 -25.85 10.25
N ARG A 130 28.39 -25.65 9.12
CA ARG A 130 28.19 -24.45 8.27
C ARG A 130 26.77 -24.40 7.71
N MET A 131 26.27 -25.52 7.16
CA MET A 131 24.91 -25.61 6.65
C MET A 131 23.87 -25.34 7.74
N PHE A 132 24.11 -25.80 8.98
CA PHE A 132 23.24 -25.51 10.10
C PHE A 132 23.20 -24.01 10.42
N ALA A 133 24.37 -23.35 10.48
CA ALA A 133 24.43 -21.91 10.73
C ALA A 133 23.82 -21.08 9.58
N GLU A 134 24.01 -21.49 8.33
CA GLU A 134 23.37 -20.86 7.17
C GLU A 134 21.84 -21.04 7.20
N MET A 135 21.36 -22.23 7.58
CA MET A 135 19.93 -22.50 7.75
C MET A 135 19.33 -21.58 8.82
N GLU A 136 19.94 -21.45 9.99
CA GLU A 136 19.46 -20.55 11.05
C GLU A 136 19.37 -19.09 10.55
N ASN A 137 20.37 -18.61 9.83
CA ASN A 137 20.35 -17.26 9.26
C ASN A 137 19.22 -17.07 8.23
N ASN A 138 18.95 -18.09 7.41
CA ASN A 138 17.90 -18.03 6.39
C ASN A 138 16.49 -18.15 6.98
N VAL A 139 16.32 -18.86 8.10
CA VAL A 139 15.01 -18.99 8.80
C VAL A 139 14.49 -17.64 9.29
N VAL A 140 15.36 -16.67 9.61
CA VAL A 140 14.96 -15.30 9.99
C VAL A 140 14.16 -14.61 8.87
N ALA A 141 14.42 -14.92 7.60
CA ALA A 141 13.64 -14.39 6.49
C ALA A 141 12.21 -14.97 6.49
N VAL A 142 12.07 -16.25 6.84
CA VAL A 142 10.76 -16.92 6.98
C VAL A 142 9.97 -16.31 8.14
N GLU A 143 10.62 -16.11 9.30
CA GLU A 143 9.99 -15.46 10.47
C GLU A 143 9.43 -14.08 10.13
N ARG A 144 10.17 -13.27 9.34
CA ARG A 144 9.73 -11.95 8.89
C ARG A 144 8.53 -11.98 7.93
N ILE A 145 8.39 -13.06 7.16
CA ILE A 145 7.22 -13.25 6.28
C ILE A 145 6.04 -13.72 7.13
N ASP A 146 6.28 -14.62 8.07
CA ASP A 146 5.26 -15.11 9.00
C ASP A 146 4.69 -13.99 9.88
N GLU A 147 5.52 -13.03 10.30
CA GLU A 147 5.06 -11.83 11.01
C GLU A 147 3.97 -11.07 10.22
N TYR A 148 4.07 -10.99 8.89
CA TYR A 148 3.02 -10.40 8.04
C TYR A 148 1.84 -11.31 7.78
N SER A 149 1.97 -12.63 7.99
CA SER A 149 0.84 -13.56 7.90
C SER A 149 -0.11 -13.39 9.10
N GLN A 150 0.43 -12.90 10.23
CA GLN A 150 -0.26 -12.80 11.51
C GLN A 150 -0.78 -11.38 11.83
N ILE A 151 -0.57 -10.39 10.94
CA ILE A 151 -1.12 -9.05 11.16
C ILE A 151 -2.64 -9.07 11.10
N GLU A 152 -3.26 -8.19 11.89
CA GLU A 152 -4.70 -7.98 11.83
C GLU A 152 -5.10 -7.52 10.42
N SER A 153 -5.91 -8.35 9.76
CA SER A 153 -6.45 -8.07 8.44
C SER A 153 -7.69 -7.18 8.54
N GLU A 154 -8.00 -6.45 7.46
CA GLU A 154 -9.30 -5.79 7.37
C GLU A 154 -10.44 -6.81 7.33
N ALA A 155 -11.67 -6.35 7.63
CA ALA A 155 -12.85 -7.21 7.59
C ALA A 155 -13.04 -7.89 6.22
N ASP A 156 -13.80 -8.98 6.21
CA ASP A 156 -14.01 -9.77 5.01
C ASP A 156 -14.63 -8.97 3.85
N TRP A 157 -14.22 -9.32 2.63
CA TRP A 157 -14.71 -8.67 1.41
C TRP A 157 -16.16 -9.00 1.11
N HIS A 158 -16.61 -10.19 1.49
CA HIS A 158 -17.95 -10.72 1.26
C HIS A 158 -18.63 -11.00 2.59
N SER A 159 -19.90 -10.61 2.70
CA SER A 159 -20.71 -10.93 3.87
C SER A 159 -21.44 -12.26 3.69
N ASN A 160 -21.78 -12.91 4.81
CA ASN A 160 -22.64 -14.10 4.79
C ASN A 160 -24.08 -13.81 4.36
N SER A 161 -24.48 -12.54 4.34
CA SER A 161 -25.84 -12.11 4.01
C SER A 161 -25.77 -10.76 3.26
N PRO A 162 -25.32 -10.79 2.00
CA PRO A 162 -25.17 -9.58 1.21
C PRO A 162 -26.54 -8.91 0.97
N PRO A 163 -26.58 -7.57 0.88
CA PRO A 163 -27.77 -6.87 0.45
C PRO A 163 -28.12 -7.23 -1.00
N ALA A 164 -29.36 -6.94 -1.42
CA ALA A 164 -29.79 -7.17 -2.80
C ALA A 164 -28.90 -6.43 -3.81
N ASP A 165 -28.78 -6.96 -5.03
CA ASP A 165 -27.90 -6.38 -6.06
C ASP A 165 -28.29 -4.95 -6.44
N GLU A 166 -29.57 -4.58 -6.31
CA GLU A 166 -30.05 -3.22 -6.56
C GLU A 166 -29.75 -2.24 -5.41
N TRP A 167 -29.24 -2.72 -4.27
CA TRP A 167 -28.86 -1.85 -3.16
C TRP A 167 -27.59 -1.05 -3.49
N PRO A 168 -27.49 0.22 -3.04
CA PRO A 168 -28.56 1.04 -2.45
C PRO A 168 -29.50 1.58 -3.52
N GLN A 169 -30.81 1.63 -3.26
CA GLN A 169 -31.82 2.13 -4.21
C GLN A 169 -32.10 3.63 -4.06
N GLU A 170 -32.08 4.13 -2.82
CA GLU A 170 -32.36 5.52 -2.51
C GLU A 170 -31.08 6.31 -2.25
N GLY A 171 -30.05 5.67 -1.70
CA GLY A 171 -28.82 6.34 -1.32
C GLY A 171 -29.01 7.26 -0.11
N ARG A 172 -29.94 6.93 0.79
CA ARG A 172 -30.10 7.60 2.08
C ARG A 172 -28.95 7.17 2.99
N VAL A 173 -28.27 8.14 3.61
CA VAL A 173 -27.13 7.87 4.51
C VAL A 173 -27.44 8.45 5.89
N GLU A 174 -27.35 7.62 6.92
CA GLU A 174 -27.66 8.00 8.29
C GLU A 174 -26.54 7.59 9.24
N PHE A 175 -26.02 8.56 9.99
CA PHE A 175 -25.10 8.35 11.10
C PHE A 175 -25.92 8.38 12.38
N VAL A 176 -25.80 7.33 13.21
CA VAL A 176 -26.53 7.19 14.48
C VAL A 176 -25.53 7.07 15.61
N GLU A 177 -25.41 8.13 16.41
CA GLU A 177 -24.43 8.31 17.49
C GLU A 177 -23.02 7.83 17.11
N TYR A 178 -22.60 8.07 15.87
CA TYR A 178 -21.41 7.41 15.32
C TYR A 178 -20.12 7.99 15.91
N GLY A 179 -19.21 7.11 16.33
CA GLY A 179 -17.87 7.48 16.78
C GLY A 179 -16.80 6.54 16.28
N THR A 180 -15.62 7.09 15.94
CA THR A 180 -14.48 6.32 15.46
C THR A 180 -13.15 6.92 15.93
N ARG A 181 -12.08 6.12 15.86
CA ARG A 181 -10.70 6.47 16.18
C ARG A 181 -9.76 5.73 15.22
N TYR A 182 -8.60 6.31 14.93
CA TYR A 182 -7.63 5.71 14.03
C TYR A 182 -6.92 4.48 14.62
N ARG A 183 -6.76 4.43 15.95
CA ARG A 183 -6.12 3.33 16.67
C ARG A 183 -6.77 3.13 18.01
N GLU A 184 -6.74 1.89 18.50
CA GLU A 184 -7.05 1.61 19.89
C GLU A 184 -6.12 2.41 20.83
N GLY A 185 -6.67 2.88 21.94
CA GLY A 185 -5.95 3.73 22.90
C GLY A 185 -5.80 5.21 22.51
N LEU A 186 -6.11 5.61 21.27
CA LEU A 186 -6.20 7.02 20.90
C LEU A 186 -7.58 7.61 21.19
N ASP A 187 -7.61 8.95 21.28
CA ASP A 187 -8.83 9.73 21.35
C ASP A 187 -9.71 9.54 20.11
N LEU A 188 -11.02 9.66 20.32
CA LEU A 188 -12.00 9.63 19.24
C LEU A 188 -11.82 10.82 18.30
N VAL A 189 -11.78 10.56 16.99
CA VAL A 189 -11.76 11.60 15.97
C VAL A 189 -13.16 12.07 15.62
N LEU A 190 -14.14 11.16 15.58
CA LEU A 190 -15.57 11.49 15.47
C LEU A 190 -16.26 11.06 16.77
N LYS A 191 -17.13 11.94 17.29
CA LYS A 191 -17.62 11.88 18.67
C LYS A 191 -19.14 12.03 18.74
N GLY A 192 -19.87 10.96 18.40
CA GLY A 192 -21.34 10.98 18.44
C GLY A 192 -21.90 11.83 17.31
N ILE A 193 -21.67 11.40 16.07
CA ILE A 193 -22.20 12.04 14.87
C ILE A 193 -23.62 11.54 14.63
N ASP A 194 -24.58 12.45 14.65
CA ASP A 194 -25.98 12.22 14.32
C ASP A 194 -26.37 13.08 13.13
N VAL A 195 -26.44 12.47 11.94
CA VAL A 195 -26.70 13.15 10.67
C VAL A 195 -27.55 12.26 9.79
N ASN A 196 -28.62 12.81 9.25
CA ASN A 196 -29.47 12.13 8.27
C ASN A 196 -29.40 12.85 6.93
N VAL A 197 -28.86 12.19 5.90
CA VAL A 197 -28.79 12.64 4.51
C VAL A 197 -29.85 11.91 3.70
N ARG A 198 -30.74 12.69 3.08
CA ARG A 198 -31.90 12.21 2.35
C ARG A 198 -31.51 11.74 0.95
N LYS A 199 -32.40 10.97 0.32
CA LYS A 199 -32.28 10.54 -1.08
C LYS A 199 -32.04 11.72 -2.02
N GLY A 200 -30.98 11.64 -2.83
CA GLY A 200 -30.67 12.64 -3.86
C GLY A 200 -30.23 14.00 -3.30
N GLU A 201 -29.97 14.07 -2.00
CA GLU A 201 -29.60 15.31 -1.33
C GLU A 201 -28.12 15.62 -1.53
N LYS A 202 -27.81 16.90 -1.76
CA LYS A 202 -26.45 17.42 -1.89
C LYS A 202 -26.05 18.07 -0.58
N VAL A 203 -25.10 17.47 0.12
CA VAL A 203 -24.60 17.95 1.41
C VAL A 203 -23.16 18.41 1.27
N GLY A 204 -22.90 19.68 1.59
CA GLY A 204 -21.56 20.22 1.75
C GLY A 204 -21.02 19.96 3.15
N ILE A 205 -19.78 19.51 3.27
CA ILE A 205 -19.13 19.23 4.56
C ILE A 205 -17.97 20.22 4.74
N VAL A 206 -18.05 21.03 5.81
CA VAL A 206 -17.05 22.05 6.15
C VAL A 206 -16.64 21.98 7.60
N GLY A 207 -15.57 22.69 7.91
CA GLY A 207 -14.97 22.76 9.24
C GLY A 207 -13.49 23.09 9.13
N ARG A 208 -12.88 23.48 10.24
CA ARG A 208 -11.44 23.77 10.28
C ARG A 208 -10.59 22.53 9.95
N THR A 209 -9.32 22.74 9.63
CA THR A 209 -8.36 21.63 9.50
C THR A 209 -8.33 20.83 10.81
N GLY A 210 -8.40 19.51 10.71
CA GLY A 210 -8.48 18.63 11.88
C GLY A 210 -9.88 18.45 12.50
N ALA A 211 -10.93 19.05 11.93
CA ALA A 211 -12.30 18.90 12.45
C ALA A 211 -12.94 17.51 12.23
N GLY A 212 -12.31 16.63 11.46
CA GLY A 212 -12.80 15.27 11.17
C GLY A 212 -13.47 15.06 9.80
N LYS A 213 -13.38 16.02 8.87
CA LYS A 213 -13.98 15.95 7.52
C LYS A 213 -13.57 14.70 6.74
N SER A 214 -12.25 14.51 6.53
CA SER A 214 -11.73 13.34 5.81
C SER A 214 -12.02 12.05 6.58
N SER A 215 -11.97 12.08 7.92
CA SER A 215 -12.30 10.94 8.78
C SER A 215 -13.75 10.48 8.60
N LEU A 216 -14.69 11.39 8.34
CA LEU A 216 -16.10 11.05 8.04
C LEU A 216 -16.22 10.27 6.73
N THR A 217 -15.49 10.66 5.68
CA THR A 217 -15.44 9.92 4.42
C THR A 217 -14.77 8.56 4.60
N LEU A 218 -13.65 8.49 5.32
CA LEU A 218 -12.96 7.23 5.60
C LEU A 218 -13.85 6.25 6.39
N ALA A 219 -14.63 6.76 7.34
CA ALA A 219 -15.63 5.99 8.08
C ALA A 219 -16.74 5.43 7.17
N LEU A 220 -17.25 6.23 6.24
CA LEU A 220 -18.30 5.81 5.28
C LEU A 220 -17.82 4.67 4.37
N PHE A 221 -16.54 4.69 3.95
CA PHE A 221 -15.93 3.60 3.17
C PHE A 221 -15.45 2.40 4.01
N ARG A 222 -15.68 2.44 5.34
CA ARG A 222 -15.13 1.49 6.31
C ARG A 222 -13.64 1.24 6.10
N LEU A 223 -12.89 2.34 5.95
CA LEU A 223 -11.41 2.33 6.01
C LEU A 223 -10.92 2.49 7.46
N ILE A 224 -11.79 3.02 8.33
CA ILE A 224 -11.65 3.06 9.77
C ILE A 224 -12.97 2.52 10.33
N GLU A 225 -12.89 1.51 11.21
CA GLU A 225 -14.08 0.89 11.77
C GLU A 225 -14.71 1.73 12.89
N SER A 226 -15.98 1.46 13.16
CA SER A 226 -16.71 2.13 14.24
C SER A 226 -16.16 1.77 15.62
N ALA A 227 -15.94 2.75 16.48
CA ALA A 227 -15.69 2.52 17.90
C ALA A 227 -17.02 2.35 18.68
N PHE A 228 -18.06 3.10 18.30
CA PHE A 228 -19.44 2.96 18.77
C PHE A 228 -20.41 3.63 17.79
N GLY A 229 -21.71 3.41 17.99
CA GLY A 229 -22.73 3.86 17.05
C GLY A 229 -22.67 3.07 15.73
N ARG A 230 -23.38 3.54 14.71
CA ARG A 230 -23.42 2.86 13.40
C ARG A 230 -23.71 3.83 12.27
N ILE A 231 -23.41 3.38 11.05
CA ILE A 231 -23.77 4.07 9.81
C ILE A 231 -24.74 3.16 9.07
N GLU A 232 -25.88 3.70 8.69
CA GLU A 232 -26.90 3.01 7.92
C GLU A 232 -26.99 3.60 6.51
N ILE A 233 -27.05 2.75 5.50
CA ILE A 233 -27.36 3.14 4.12
C ILE A 233 -28.64 2.41 3.70
N ASP A 234 -29.67 3.18 3.32
CA ASP A 234 -31.03 2.69 3.06
C ASP A 234 -31.58 1.80 4.21
N GLY A 235 -31.25 2.15 5.46
CA GLY A 235 -31.67 1.43 6.67
C GLY A 235 -30.89 0.14 6.97
N ILE A 236 -29.85 -0.18 6.19
CA ILE A 236 -28.97 -1.33 6.44
C ILE A 236 -27.67 -0.83 7.06
N ASP A 237 -27.32 -1.39 8.22
CA ASP A 237 -26.05 -1.13 8.90
C ASP A 237 -24.87 -1.66 8.06
N ILE A 238 -23.98 -0.75 7.66
CA ILE A 238 -22.86 -1.07 6.78
C ILE A 238 -21.81 -1.95 7.43
N SER A 239 -21.78 -2.06 8.77
CA SER A 239 -20.85 -2.96 9.50
C SER A 239 -21.09 -4.43 9.18
N LYS A 240 -22.30 -4.79 8.74
CA LYS A 240 -22.73 -6.16 8.42
C LYS A 240 -22.48 -6.56 6.96
N ILE A 241 -22.11 -5.60 6.11
CA ILE A 241 -21.91 -5.78 4.67
C ILE A 241 -20.42 -6.07 4.40
N GLY A 242 -20.12 -6.88 3.37
CA GLY A 242 -18.74 -7.12 2.97
C GLY A 242 -18.08 -5.85 2.42
N LEU A 243 -16.78 -5.66 2.65
CA LEU A 243 -16.09 -4.43 2.25
C LEU A 243 -16.13 -4.20 0.73
N GLN A 244 -15.99 -5.26 -0.07
CA GLN A 244 -16.03 -5.14 -1.53
C GLN A 244 -17.45 -4.83 -2.02
N GLU A 245 -18.46 -5.43 -1.41
CA GLU A 245 -19.89 -5.17 -1.68
C GLU A 245 -20.20 -3.69 -1.44
N LEU A 246 -19.87 -3.17 -0.25
CA LEU A 246 -20.06 -1.77 0.10
C LEU A 246 -19.29 -0.81 -0.82
N ARG A 247 -17.98 -1.00 -0.96
CA ARG A 247 -17.09 -0.08 -1.71
C ARG A 247 -17.35 -0.11 -3.23
N SER A 248 -18.02 -1.14 -3.74
CA SER A 248 -18.46 -1.19 -5.14
C SER A 248 -19.67 -0.30 -5.42
N LYS A 249 -20.48 -0.01 -4.39
CA LYS A 249 -21.71 0.80 -4.47
C LYS A 249 -21.51 2.27 -4.10
N LEU A 250 -20.31 2.62 -3.64
CA LEU A 250 -19.88 3.99 -3.37
C LEU A 250 -18.87 4.45 -4.42
N THR A 251 -18.93 5.73 -4.78
CA THR A 251 -17.94 6.35 -5.67
C THR A 251 -17.34 7.57 -5.01
N ILE A 252 -16.03 7.76 -5.18
CA ILE A 252 -15.30 8.92 -4.71
C ILE A 252 -14.54 9.58 -5.85
N ILE A 253 -14.56 10.92 -5.89
CA ILE A 253 -13.67 11.74 -6.69
C ILE A 253 -12.66 12.38 -5.72
N PRO A 254 -11.40 11.93 -5.69
CA PRO A 254 -10.40 12.42 -4.75
C PRO A 254 -9.90 13.82 -5.13
N GLN A 255 -9.35 14.53 -4.13
CA GLN A 255 -8.69 15.82 -4.31
C GLN A 255 -7.50 15.73 -5.27
N ASP A 256 -6.65 14.71 -5.07
CA ASP A 256 -5.49 14.41 -5.91
C ASP A 256 -5.78 13.17 -6.79
N PRO A 257 -6.04 13.36 -8.09
CA PRO A 257 -6.24 12.26 -9.02
C PRO A 257 -5.01 11.36 -9.15
N VAL A 258 -5.17 10.08 -8.81
CA VAL A 258 -4.15 9.06 -9.05
C VAL A 258 -4.52 8.22 -10.28
N LEU A 259 -3.58 8.14 -11.22
CA LEU A 259 -3.68 7.31 -12.42
C LEU A 259 -2.56 6.26 -12.40
N PHE A 260 -2.89 5.06 -12.88
CA PHE A 260 -1.94 3.95 -12.97
C PHE A 260 -1.33 3.90 -14.37
N ALA A 261 -0.09 3.43 -14.45
CA ALA A 261 0.55 3.17 -15.74
C ALA A 261 -0.28 2.13 -16.52
N GLY A 262 -0.61 2.44 -17.78
CA GLY A 262 -1.51 1.60 -18.58
C GLY A 262 -2.14 2.38 -19.73
N THR A 263 -3.38 2.05 -20.08
CA THR A 263 -4.17 2.81 -21.07
C THR A 263 -5.25 3.65 -20.39
N ILE A 264 -5.85 4.59 -21.11
CA ILE A 264 -7.07 5.28 -20.67
C ILE A 264 -8.16 4.23 -20.38
N ARG A 265 -8.37 3.25 -21.27
CA ARG A 265 -9.37 2.18 -21.11
C ARG A 265 -9.20 1.38 -19.81
N THR A 266 -7.98 0.98 -19.48
CA THR A 266 -7.69 0.24 -18.23
C THR A 266 -7.81 1.11 -16.98
N ASN A 267 -7.50 2.40 -17.09
CA ASN A 267 -7.69 3.34 -16.00
C ASN A 267 -9.17 3.61 -15.71
N LEU A 268 -10.03 3.59 -16.72
CA LEU A 268 -11.48 3.83 -16.59
C LEU A 268 -12.24 2.58 -16.12
N ASP A 269 -11.93 1.42 -16.68
CA ASP A 269 -12.55 0.15 -16.31
C ASP A 269 -11.52 -1.01 -16.35
N PRO A 270 -10.80 -1.23 -15.24
CA PRO A 270 -9.72 -2.22 -15.16
C PRO A 270 -10.23 -3.67 -15.22
N PHE A 271 -11.52 -3.90 -15.00
CA PHE A 271 -12.13 -5.23 -14.97
C PHE A 271 -12.84 -5.58 -16.28
N ASN A 272 -12.79 -4.70 -17.29
CA ASN A 272 -13.50 -4.86 -18.57
C ASN A 272 -15.00 -5.19 -18.38
N LYS A 273 -15.65 -4.53 -17.42
CA LYS A 273 -17.08 -4.72 -17.13
C LYS A 273 -17.99 -3.99 -18.12
N TYR A 274 -17.51 -2.93 -18.76
CA TYR A 274 -18.31 -2.09 -19.63
C TYR A 274 -17.89 -2.20 -21.09
N THR A 275 -18.81 -1.96 -22.02
CA THR A 275 -18.48 -1.91 -23.45
C THR A 275 -17.77 -0.60 -23.79
N ASP A 276 -17.04 -0.57 -24.89
CA ASP A 276 -16.30 0.62 -25.31
C ASP A 276 -17.24 1.78 -25.62
N GLU A 277 -18.47 1.52 -26.11
CA GLU A 277 -19.47 2.56 -26.33
C GLU A 277 -19.80 3.29 -25.03
N ARG A 278 -19.99 2.55 -23.92
CA ARG A 278 -20.21 3.16 -22.60
C ARG A 278 -19.00 3.99 -22.14
N VAL A 279 -17.79 3.54 -22.44
CA VAL A 279 -16.56 4.28 -22.14
C VAL A 279 -16.51 5.58 -22.94
N TRP A 280 -16.83 5.54 -24.23
CA TRP A 280 -16.90 6.74 -25.07
C TRP A 280 -17.98 7.71 -24.61
N THR A 281 -19.16 7.22 -24.24
CA THR A 281 -20.22 8.05 -23.65
C THR A 281 -19.75 8.71 -22.34
N ALA A 282 -19.10 7.98 -21.44
CA ALA A 282 -18.56 8.59 -20.22
C ALA A 282 -17.45 9.63 -20.48
N LEU A 283 -16.64 9.43 -21.52
CA LEU A 283 -15.65 10.41 -21.98
C LEU A 283 -16.29 11.67 -22.58
N GLU A 284 -17.45 11.54 -23.21
CA GLU A 284 -18.26 12.64 -23.72
C GLU A 284 -18.82 13.49 -22.58
N HIS A 285 -19.51 12.86 -21.62
CA HIS A 285 -20.10 13.54 -20.46
C HIS A 285 -19.06 14.12 -19.49
N SER A 286 -17.83 13.61 -19.49
CA SER A 286 -16.71 14.19 -18.73
C SER A 286 -15.93 15.25 -19.49
N HIS A 287 -16.32 15.63 -20.71
CA HIS A 287 -15.61 16.59 -21.56
C HIS A 287 -14.16 16.22 -21.89
N LEU A 288 -13.79 14.93 -21.80
CA LEU A 288 -12.46 14.44 -22.15
C LEU A 288 -12.39 13.89 -23.58
N LEU A 289 -13.55 13.75 -24.24
CA LEU A 289 -13.68 13.17 -25.58
C LEU A 289 -12.79 13.83 -26.64
N GLU A 290 -12.72 15.16 -26.67
CA GLU A 290 -11.92 15.89 -27.67
C GLU A 290 -10.43 15.57 -27.54
N PHE A 291 -9.91 15.52 -26.31
CA PHE A 291 -8.53 15.12 -26.06
C PHE A 291 -8.28 13.68 -26.50
N VAL A 292 -9.15 12.75 -26.13
CA VAL A 292 -9.00 11.34 -26.52
C VAL A 292 -9.06 11.17 -28.05
N LYS A 293 -9.97 11.88 -28.73
CA LYS A 293 -10.08 11.88 -30.20
C LYS A 293 -8.90 12.56 -30.91
N SER A 294 -8.28 13.56 -30.29
CA SER A 294 -7.08 14.21 -30.83
C SER A 294 -5.86 13.30 -30.84
N THR A 295 -5.91 12.19 -30.10
CA THR A 295 -4.81 11.25 -30.00
C THR A 295 -5.04 10.07 -30.94
N ASP A 296 -4.05 9.71 -31.76
CA ASP A 296 -4.14 8.60 -32.73
C ASP A 296 -4.51 7.25 -32.08
N ALA A 297 -4.18 7.08 -30.79
CA ALA A 297 -4.44 5.87 -30.02
C ALA A 297 -5.85 5.83 -29.37
N GLY A 298 -6.61 6.92 -29.36
CA GLY A 298 -7.93 6.98 -28.71
C GLY A 298 -7.91 6.50 -27.26
N ILE A 299 -8.87 5.63 -26.89
CA ILE A 299 -8.96 5.00 -25.56
C ILE A 299 -7.76 4.11 -25.20
N HIS A 300 -6.93 3.75 -26.16
CA HIS A 300 -5.70 3.00 -25.95
C HIS A 300 -4.47 3.90 -25.76
N TYR A 301 -4.66 5.21 -25.63
CA TYR A 301 -3.59 6.13 -25.26
C TYR A 301 -2.89 5.68 -23.98
N LYS A 302 -1.56 5.64 -24.02
CA LYS A 302 -0.73 5.19 -22.89
C LYS A 302 -0.62 6.29 -21.84
N VAL A 303 -1.07 5.98 -20.63
CA VAL A 303 -0.93 6.81 -19.44
C VAL A 303 0.34 6.38 -18.72
N SER A 304 1.21 7.34 -18.41
CA SER A 304 2.45 7.12 -17.64
C SER A 304 2.12 6.92 -16.16
N GLU A 305 3.08 6.42 -15.38
CA GLU A 305 2.91 6.28 -13.93
C GLU A 305 2.54 7.64 -13.30
N GLY A 306 1.54 7.67 -12.41
CA GLY A 306 1.01 8.91 -11.83
C GLY A 306 0.31 9.85 -12.83
N GLY A 307 0.18 9.45 -14.10
CA GLY A 307 -0.42 10.27 -15.16
C GLY A 307 0.37 11.54 -15.46
N GLU A 308 1.70 11.53 -15.34
CA GLU A 308 2.55 12.71 -15.58
C GLU A 308 2.39 13.31 -16.99
N ASN A 309 2.01 12.49 -17.96
CA ASN A 309 1.76 12.91 -19.34
C ASN A 309 0.38 13.56 -19.57
N LEU A 310 -0.43 13.74 -18.51
CA LEU A 310 -1.74 14.38 -18.56
C LEU A 310 -1.72 15.65 -17.68
N SER A 311 -2.42 16.69 -18.14
CA SER A 311 -2.59 17.90 -17.34
C SER A 311 -3.40 17.62 -16.06
N VAL A 312 -3.24 18.46 -15.03
CA VAL A 312 -4.00 18.34 -13.78
C VAL A 312 -5.51 18.28 -14.06
N GLY A 313 -6.01 19.14 -14.96
CA GLY A 313 -7.42 19.14 -15.36
C GLY A 313 -7.85 17.83 -16.05
N GLN A 314 -7.04 17.31 -16.98
CA GLN A 314 -7.33 16.03 -17.64
C GLN A 314 -7.38 14.86 -16.64
N ARG A 315 -6.50 14.85 -15.63
CA ARG A 315 -6.54 13.82 -14.57
C ARG A 315 -7.81 13.92 -13.72
N GLN A 316 -8.30 15.13 -13.46
CA GLN A 316 -9.59 15.33 -12.79
C GLN A 316 -10.76 14.84 -13.65
N LEU A 317 -10.77 15.18 -14.95
CA LEU A 317 -11.80 14.68 -15.88
C LEU A 317 -11.78 13.15 -16.03
N MET A 318 -10.60 12.52 -15.97
CA MET A 318 -10.48 11.06 -15.89
C MET A 318 -11.17 10.49 -14.65
N CYS A 319 -11.03 11.12 -13.49
CA CYS A 319 -11.73 10.69 -12.27
C CYS A 319 -13.24 10.90 -12.38
N LEU A 320 -13.68 11.99 -13.03
CA LEU A 320 -15.09 12.21 -13.35
C LEU A 320 -15.64 11.11 -14.28
N ALA A 321 -14.92 10.76 -15.34
CA ALA A 321 -15.28 9.68 -16.25
C ALA A 321 -15.41 8.33 -15.53
N ARG A 322 -14.50 8.02 -14.59
CA ARG A 322 -14.60 6.82 -13.72
C ARG A 322 -15.89 6.83 -12.90
N ALA A 323 -16.26 7.98 -12.34
CA ALA A 323 -17.46 8.12 -11.54
C ALA A 323 -18.74 7.94 -12.38
N LEU A 324 -18.77 8.54 -13.58
CA LEU A 324 -19.88 8.40 -14.53
C LEU A 324 -20.07 6.96 -14.99
N LEU A 325 -18.99 6.22 -15.23
CA LEU A 325 -19.05 4.81 -15.61
C LEU A 325 -19.64 3.92 -14.51
N ARG A 326 -19.30 4.20 -13.25
CA ARG A 326 -19.81 3.44 -12.10
C ARG A 326 -21.28 3.74 -11.81
N ASN A 327 -21.73 4.97 -12.03
CA ASN A 327 -23.11 5.42 -11.86
C ASN A 327 -23.76 4.94 -10.54
N THR A 328 -23.11 5.24 -9.41
CA THR A 328 -23.58 4.86 -8.07
C THR A 328 -24.52 5.92 -7.49
N ASN A 329 -25.45 5.50 -6.62
CA ASN A 329 -26.41 6.42 -5.99
C ASN A 329 -25.81 7.33 -4.89
N ILE A 330 -24.62 7.02 -4.38
CA ILE A 330 -23.90 7.84 -3.40
C ILE A 330 -22.55 8.22 -4.00
N LEU A 331 -22.28 9.52 -4.05
CA LEU A 331 -21.06 10.11 -4.59
C LEU A 331 -20.38 10.98 -3.54
N ILE A 332 -19.09 10.77 -3.33
CA ILE A 332 -18.26 11.58 -2.46
C ILE A 332 -17.33 12.43 -3.32
N LEU A 333 -17.32 13.74 -3.08
CA LEU A 333 -16.44 14.70 -3.75
C LEU A 333 -15.47 15.27 -2.73
N ASP A 334 -14.17 15.09 -2.95
CA ASP A 334 -13.14 15.68 -2.11
C ASP A 334 -12.47 16.84 -2.87
N GLU A 335 -12.87 18.07 -2.54
CA GLU A 335 -12.41 19.31 -3.19
C GLU A 335 -12.45 19.31 -4.74
N ALA A 336 -13.43 18.62 -5.32
CA ALA A 336 -13.56 18.54 -6.77
C ALA A 336 -13.89 19.92 -7.39
N THR A 337 -13.02 20.40 -8.28
CA THR A 337 -13.13 21.68 -8.99
C THR A 337 -14.16 21.67 -10.12
N ALA A 338 -14.56 20.50 -10.63
CA ALA A 338 -15.55 20.33 -11.69
C ALA A 338 -17.00 20.28 -11.16
N ALA A 339 -17.30 21.03 -10.10
CA ALA A 339 -18.58 20.97 -9.38
C ALA A 339 -19.81 21.23 -10.29
N THR A 340 -19.68 22.09 -11.30
CA THR A 340 -20.77 22.41 -12.24
C THR A 340 -21.13 21.23 -13.14
N THR A 341 -20.16 20.59 -13.78
CA THR A 341 -20.38 19.39 -14.61
C THR A 341 -20.94 18.24 -13.78
N ILE A 342 -20.40 18.03 -12.59
CA ILE A 342 -20.84 16.97 -11.67
C ILE A 342 -22.33 17.15 -11.31
N ARG A 343 -22.78 18.37 -11.04
CA ARG A 343 -24.18 18.62 -10.66
C ARG A 343 -25.17 18.30 -11.77
N ASN A 344 -24.81 18.54 -13.03
CA ASN A 344 -25.69 18.29 -14.17
C ASN A 344 -25.83 16.80 -14.48
N GLU A 345 -24.75 16.04 -14.34
CA GLU A 345 -24.74 14.60 -14.62
C GLU A 345 -25.30 13.77 -13.45
N PHE A 346 -25.05 14.17 -12.20
CA PHE A 346 -25.44 13.42 -11.00
C PHE A 346 -26.68 14.00 -10.29
N THR A 347 -27.73 14.32 -11.04
CA THR A 347 -28.95 14.96 -10.48
C THR A 347 -29.73 14.08 -9.49
N ARG A 348 -29.68 12.76 -9.66
CA ARG A 348 -30.43 11.78 -8.84
C ARG A 348 -29.63 11.18 -7.70
N CYS A 349 -28.33 11.46 -7.64
CA CYS A 349 -27.43 10.85 -6.67
C CYS A 349 -27.37 11.68 -5.40
N THR A 350 -27.24 11.02 -4.25
CA THR A 350 -26.86 11.67 -3.01
C THR A 350 -25.38 12.06 -3.08
N ILE A 351 -25.07 13.33 -2.86
CA ILE A 351 -23.71 13.85 -3.02
C ILE A 351 -23.20 14.40 -1.68
N LEU A 352 -22.06 13.89 -1.22
CA LEU A 352 -21.35 14.42 -0.06
C LEU A 352 -20.09 15.13 -0.55
N THR A 353 -20.02 16.44 -0.37
CA THR A 353 -18.89 17.26 -0.87
C THR A 353 -18.06 17.78 0.29
N ILE A 354 -16.85 17.27 0.47
CA ILE A 354 -15.86 17.91 1.35
C ILE A 354 -15.33 19.15 0.62
N ALA A 355 -15.51 20.30 1.25
CA ALA A 355 -15.05 21.56 0.68
C ALA A 355 -14.07 22.28 1.58
N HIS A 356 -12.91 22.61 1.01
CA HIS A 356 -12.01 23.63 1.53
C HIS A 356 -12.35 25.02 0.99
N ARG A 357 -13.07 25.10 -0.13
CA ARG A 357 -13.52 26.35 -0.75
C ARG A 357 -15.03 26.47 -0.64
N LEU A 358 -15.51 27.43 0.14
CA LEU A 358 -16.94 27.57 0.44
C LEU A 358 -17.81 27.79 -0.81
N HIS A 359 -17.29 28.40 -1.87
CA HIS A 359 -18.07 28.63 -3.09
C HIS A 359 -18.61 27.34 -3.74
N THR A 360 -17.92 26.19 -3.58
CA THR A 360 -18.34 24.93 -4.22
C THR A 360 -19.59 24.32 -3.58
N ILE A 361 -19.90 24.71 -2.34
CA ILE A 361 -20.98 24.15 -1.53
C ILE A 361 -22.13 25.13 -1.27
N MET A 362 -22.03 26.39 -1.73
CA MET A 362 -23.07 27.40 -1.53
C MET A 362 -24.42 26.99 -2.12
N ASP A 363 -24.42 26.18 -3.17
CA ASP A 363 -25.63 25.65 -3.80
C ASP A 363 -25.96 24.21 -3.36
N SER A 364 -25.42 23.77 -2.22
CA SER A 364 -25.83 22.49 -1.60
C SER A 364 -27.19 22.65 -0.94
N ASP A 365 -27.97 21.58 -0.86
CA ASP A 365 -29.26 21.57 -0.19
C ASP A 365 -29.09 21.83 1.32
N ARG A 366 -28.05 21.22 1.91
CA ARG A 366 -27.63 21.44 3.31
C ARG A 366 -26.11 21.48 3.46
N VAL A 367 -25.65 22.12 4.52
CA VAL A 367 -24.24 22.17 4.91
C VAL A 367 -24.08 21.59 6.30
N LEU A 368 -23.18 20.61 6.42
CA LEU A 368 -22.72 20.01 7.66
C LEU A 368 -21.43 20.71 8.10
N VAL A 369 -21.49 21.43 9.22
CA VAL A 369 -20.32 22.03 9.86
C VAL A 369 -19.82 21.10 10.96
N LEU A 370 -18.59 20.61 10.79
CA LEU A 370 -17.90 19.80 11.79
C LEU A 370 -16.97 20.69 12.62
N ASP A 371 -17.01 20.50 13.93
CA ASP A 371 -16.08 21.13 14.89
C ASP A 371 -15.64 20.13 15.96
N PHE A 372 -14.32 20.01 16.16
CA PHE A 372 -13.68 19.05 17.09
C PHE A 372 -14.24 17.62 17.06
N GLY A 373 -14.63 17.13 15.88
CA GLY A 373 -15.17 15.78 15.70
C GLY A 373 -16.65 15.63 16.03
N ARG A 374 -17.39 16.74 16.17
CA ARG A 374 -18.84 16.76 16.40
C ARG A 374 -19.56 17.57 15.33
N VAL A 375 -20.86 17.31 15.18
CA VAL A 375 -21.74 18.15 14.36
C VAL A 375 -22.04 19.43 15.11
N ALA A 376 -21.57 20.56 14.59
CA ALA A 376 -21.87 21.86 15.17
C ALA A 376 -23.15 22.45 14.58
N GLU A 377 -23.32 22.34 13.26
CA GLU A 377 -24.45 22.91 12.52
C GLU A 377 -24.81 22.01 11.34
N PHE A 378 -26.10 21.90 11.04
CA PHE A 378 -26.58 21.11 9.91
C PHE A 378 -27.89 21.67 9.36
N ASP A 379 -27.80 22.61 8.41
CA ASP A 379 -28.97 23.28 7.83
C ASP A 379 -28.65 23.81 6.42
N ALA A 380 -29.63 24.41 5.74
CA ALA A 380 -29.45 25.06 4.45
C ALA A 380 -28.45 26.23 4.54
N PRO A 381 -27.59 26.45 3.52
CA PRO A 381 -26.59 27.52 3.53
C PRO A 381 -27.18 28.90 3.83
N GLN A 382 -28.35 29.21 3.28
CA GLN A 382 -29.03 30.49 3.44
C GLN A 382 -29.44 30.74 4.90
N THR A 383 -29.95 29.70 5.58
CA THR A 383 -30.33 29.77 7.00
C THR A 383 -29.12 30.00 7.88
N LEU A 384 -28.02 29.30 7.59
CA LEU A 384 -26.77 29.44 8.35
C LEU A 384 -26.12 30.81 8.14
N LEU A 385 -26.17 31.37 6.92
CA LEU A 385 -25.63 32.71 6.62
C LEU A 385 -26.41 33.85 7.27
N GLN A 386 -27.72 33.70 7.45
CA GLN A 386 -28.54 34.69 8.14
C GLN A 386 -28.26 34.77 9.64
N ASN A 387 -27.66 33.73 10.21
CA ASN A 387 -27.31 33.68 11.63
C ASN A 387 -25.88 34.18 11.84
N ASP A 388 -25.70 35.43 12.26
CA ASP A 388 -24.37 36.02 12.53
C ASP A 388 -23.53 35.27 13.58
N ARG A 389 -24.17 34.42 14.41
CA ARG A 389 -23.48 33.58 15.41
C ARG A 389 -23.06 32.22 14.88
N SER A 390 -23.43 31.87 13.65
CA SER A 390 -23.10 30.59 13.05
C SER A 390 -21.61 30.50 12.73
N ILE A 391 -21.04 29.31 12.97
CA ILE A 391 -19.67 28.99 12.53
C ILE A 391 -19.58 29.09 11.01
N PHE A 392 -20.60 28.62 10.28
CA PHE A 392 -20.66 28.77 8.82
C PHE A 392 -20.62 30.23 8.37
N HIS A 393 -21.38 31.14 9.02
CA HIS A 393 -21.33 32.57 8.72
C HIS A 393 -19.91 33.13 8.89
N SER A 394 -19.22 32.78 9.99
CA SER A 394 -17.83 33.21 10.21
C SER A 394 -16.88 32.70 9.12
N LEU A 395 -17.02 31.44 8.72
CA LEU A 395 -16.22 30.83 7.65
C LEU A 395 -16.50 31.51 6.29
N ALA A 396 -17.76 31.82 5.99
CA ALA A 396 -18.16 32.49 4.77
C ALA A 396 -17.61 33.94 4.71
N LYS A 397 -17.63 34.65 5.83
CA LYS A 397 -17.05 35.99 5.96
C LYS A 397 -15.55 35.98 5.75
N ASP A 398 -14.83 35.03 6.36
CA ASP A 398 -13.38 34.86 6.17
C ASP A 398 -13.02 34.53 4.71
N ALA A 399 -13.92 33.86 3.99
CA ALA A 399 -13.78 33.56 2.56
C ALA A 399 -14.27 34.68 1.63
N GLY A 400 -14.77 35.79 2.16
CA GLY A 400 -15.26 36.94 1.38
C GLY A 400 -16.59 36.72 0.66
N LEU A 401 -17.45 35.84 1.19
CA LEU A 401 -18.75 35.47 0.59
C LEU A 401 -19.97 36.06 1.31
N ALA A 402 -19.78 36.68 2.49
CA ALA A 402 -20.84 37.21 3.36
C ALA A 402 -20.57 38.66 3.78
#